data_AF-A0A7S3J5E1-F1
#
_entry.id   AF-A0A7S3J5E1-F1
#
_cell.length_a   1.000
_cell.length_b   1.000
_cell.length_c   1.000
_cell.angle_alpha   90.00
_cell.angle_beta   90.00
_cell.angle_gamma   90.00
#
_symmetry.space_group_name_H-M   'P 1'
#
loop_
_entity.id
_entity.type
_entity.pdbx_description
1 polymer ?
#
loop_
_entity_poly.entity_id
_entity_poly.type
_entity_poly.pdbx_seq_one_letter_code
_entity_poly.pdbx_strand_id
1 'polypeptide(L)'
;SDPVAATAIPTQNAVVGTEFLYTLPSNAFSDANSHTISYVSATKTDLSALPSWLTFKKELGLFSGIPTTAGTVSIRVTATDGYGGTNPTSDFSITINTRPTVTNYSDLQKVTGDSISVATPFVDADGDTLTYSAAFQNGSTTLSPFSLSSSGTLSATFSTSNEGRYSVKVTATDPRSASVSSTQNVVVNNPPVANQSKLTQLYALHGVAFFYTFPSGTFTDTDALTYTIDGTSTHPAWLLFDAAGPTFYGTGASTPTPNSPALKIVATDTLSQTAFVNLNITLNTNTVPSVRPGKSFAGFMIKNMKTFSHTFADDVIMDAEGDPVALSFLRSNGSAMPSWWSFNPVTRVASGFCNTTESSITVKVIADRTDVGLTFTITISGNNAPVAQTMISDITVYQDVNFTLSFASAAFVDADGDSLVYSLQGETSDSPIPLWVELISETRRIYGRPTSTVQGKFKVKIVADDLREGTAYQIITITVNQSYKVEEIMGVSIFAILPVLLLFGFIGAIIFVPHESPKYTFDLESFLKKYKGKDSSDENIKVEQ
;
A
#
# COMPACT_ATOMS: atom_id res chain seq x y z
N SER A 1 -88.80 10.15 -52.97
CA SER A 1 -88.95 10.06 -51.52
C SER A 1 -88.18 11.19 -50.93
N ASP A 2 -88.64 11.78 -49.83
CA ASP A 2 -87.85 12.79 -49.14
C ASP A 2 -86.61 12.12 -48.50
N PRO A 3 -85.45 12.80 -48.47
CA PRO A 3 -84.27 12.29 -47.78
C PRO A 3 -84.53 12.17 -46.27
N VAL A 4 -83.88 11.22 -45.61
CA VAL A 4 -84.06 10.94 -44.18
C VAL A 4 -82.74 11.03 -43.42
N ALA A 5 -82.80 11.36 -42.13
CA ALA A 5 -81.68 11.13 -41.22
C ALA A 5 -81.46 9.61 -41.10
N ALA A 6 -80.23 9.18 -41.34
CA ALA A 6 -79.90 7.76 -41.46
C ALA A 6 -79.06 7.29 -40.27
N THR A 7 -77.82 7.78 -40.17
CA THR A 7 -76.91 7.45 -39.08
C THR A 7 -76.86 8.58 -38.08
N ALA A 8 -77.04 8.27 -36.79
CA ALA A 8 -76.90 9.24 -35.72
C ALA A 8 -75.46 9.80 -35.70
N ILE A 9 -75.35 11.12 -35.60
CA ILE A 9 -74.05 11.79 -35.50
C ILE A 9 -73.60 11.69 -34.03
N PRO A 10 -72.43 11.09 -33.73
CA PRO A 10 -71.99 10.91 -32.35
C PRO A 10 -71.63 12.24 -31.70
N THR A 11 -71.82 12.33 -30.38
CA THR A 11 -71.30 13.44 -29.57
C THR A 11 -69.79 13.59 -29.77
N GLN A 12 -69.35 14.83 -29.93
CA GLN A 12 -67.95 15.21 -30.08
C GLN A 12 -67.45 15.87 -28.80
N ASN A 13 -66.13 15.74 -28.56
CA ASN A 13 -65.45 16.46 -27.51
C ASN A 13 -64.53 17.51 -28.12
N ALA A 14 -64.48 18.69 -27.51
CA ALA A 14 -63.57 19.76 -27.87
C ALA A 14 -62.87 20.27 -26.60
N VAL A 15 -61.75 20.97 -26.76
CA VAL A 15 -60.98 21.51 -25.65
C VAL A 15 -60.80 23.01 -25.86
N VAL A 16 -61.05 23.81 -24.83
CA VAL A 16 -60.88 25.27 -24.87
C VAL A 16 -59.48 25.61 -25.40
N GLY A 17 -59.43 26.53 -26.37
CA GLY A 17 -58.19 26.99 -26.99
C GLY A 17 -57.51 25.99 -27.94
N THR A 18 -58.07 24.81 -28.16
CA THR A 18 -57.54 23.81 -29.11
C THR A 18 -58.37 23.82 -30.40
N GLU A 19 -57.72 23.66 -31.56
CA GLU A 19 -58.44 23.54 -32.83
C GLU A 19 -59.38 22.32 -32.81
N PHE A 20 -60.64 22.57 -33.15
CA PHE A 20 -61.67 21.56 -33.33
C PHE A 20 -61.93 21.38 -34.82
N LEU A 21 -61.84 20.15 -35.30
CA LEU A 21 -62.17 19.75 -36.67
C LEU A 21 -63.03 18.50 -36.64
N TYR A 22 -64.20 18.57 -37.29
CA TYR A 22 -65.11 17.43 -37.38
C TYR A 22 -65.84 17.41 -38.72
N THR A 23 -65.62 16.35 -39.50
CA THR A 23 -66.35 16.11 -40.74
C THR A 23 -67.52 15.20 -40.45
N LEU A 24 -68.71 15.61 -40.90
CA LEU A 24 -69.92 14.80 -40.78
C LEU A 24 -69.76 13.45 -41.51
N PRO A 25 -70.27 12.34 -40.94
CA PRO A 25 -70.30 11.05 -41.62
C PRO A 25 -71.07 11.17 -42.95
N SER A 26 -70.53 10.60 -44.03
CA SER A 26 -71.18 10.62 -45.35
C SER A 26 -72.53 9.91 -45.39
N ASN A 27 -72.80 9.05 -44.40
CA ASN A 27 -74.04 8.31 -44.21
C ASN A 27 -74.93 8.89 -43.09
N ALA A 28 -74.69 10.13 -42.64
CA ALA A 28 -75.56 10.80 -41.67
C ALA A 28 -76.99 11.01 -42.21
N PHE A 29 -77.10 11.16 -43.53
CA PHE A 29 -78.36 11.30 -44.26
C PHE A 29 -78.37 10.31 -45.44
N SER A 30 -79.55 9.86 -45.82
CA SER A 30 -79.72 8.96 -46.97
C SER A 30 -80.98 9.31 -47.75
N ASP A 31 -80.94 9.08 -49.05
CA ASP A 31 -82.10 9.16 -49.93
C ASP A 31 -82.35 7.80 -50.63
N ALA A 32 -83.60 7.33 -50.63
CA ALA A 32 -83.96 6.02 -51.20
C ALA A 32 -83.94 6.02 -52.73
N ASN A 33 -83.97 7.19 -53.38
CA ASN A 33 -83.81 7.34 -54.82
C ASN A 33 -82.35 7.53 -55.25
N SER A 34 -81.40 7.46 -54.31
CA SER A 34 -79.96 7.65 -54.55
C SER A 34 -79.61 9.03 -55.10
N HIS A 35 -80.41 10.06 -54.79
CA HIS A 35 -80.04 11.44 -55.08
C HIS A 35 -78.87 11.91 -54.22
N THR A 36 -78.09 12.86 -54.74
CA THR A 36 -76.96 13.46 -54.03
C THR A 36 -77.46 14.30 -52.86
N ILE A 37 -77.04 13.96 -51.63
CA ILE A 37 -77.31 14.77 -50.46
C ILE A 37 -76.34 15.96 -50.37
N SER A 38 -76.88 17.16 -50.20
CA SER A 38 -76.14 18.39 -49.91
C SER A 38 -76.55 18.99 -48.57
N TYR A 39 -75.62 19.66 -47.89
CA TYR A 39 -75.91 20.32 -46.62
C TYR A 39 -76.47 21.73 -46.83
N VAL A 40 -77.57 22.05 -46.13
CA VAL A 40 -78.24 23.34 -46.22
C VAL A 40 -77.69 24.30 -45.18
N SER A 41 -77.71 23.90 -43.92
CA SER A 41 -77.33 24.74 -42.78
C SER A 41 -76.95 23.90 -41.56
N ALA A 42 -76.22 24.53 -40.65
CA ALA A 42 -76.06 24.07 -39.28
C ALA A 42 -76.40 25.22 -38.33
N THR A 43 -77.24 24.94 -37.34
CA THR A 43 -77.68 25.89 -36.31
C THR A 43 -77.62 25.19 -34.96
N LYS A 44 -77.85 25.91 -33.85
CA LYS A 44 -78.14 25.23 -32.59
C LYS A 44 -79.52 24.57 -32.66
N THR A 45 -79.79 23.62 -31.77
CA THR A 45 -81.10 22.93 -31.72
C THR A 45 -82.27 23.87 -31.43
N ASP A 46 -82.03 25.03 -30.81
CA ASP A 46 -82.99 26.12 -30.60
C ASP A 46 -83.12 27.07 -31.81
N LEU A 47 -82.52 26.71 -32.96
CA LEU A 47 -82.46 27.48 -34.21
C LEU A 47 -81.63 28.77 -34.15
N SER A 48 -80.96 29.06 -33.03
CA SER A 48 -80.04 30.19 -32.95
C SER A 48 -78.74 29.92 -33.73
N ALA A 49 -77.99 31.00 -34.01
CA ALA A 49 -76.71 30.91 -34.71
C ALA A 49 -75.69 30.08 -33.91
N LEU A 50 -74.80 29.40 -34.64
CA LEU A 50 -73.65 28.73 -34.02
C LEU A 50 -72.79 29.73 -33.24
N PRO A 51 -72.08 29.29 -32.18
CA PRO A 51 -71.12 30.14 -31.49
C PRO A 51 -70.10 30.74 -32.44
N SER A 52 -69.61 31.96 -32.16
CA SER A 52 -68.66 32.68 -33.03
C SER A 52 -67.37 31.89 -33.31
N TRP A 53 -67.00 30.97 -32.42
CA TRP A 53 -65.83 30.12 -32.59
C TRP A 53 -66.04 28.96 -33.56
N LEU A 54 -67.29 28.58 -33.89
CA LEU A 54 -67.62 27.38 -34.67
C LEU A 54 -68.15 27.74 -36.06
N THR A 55 -67.40 27.36 -37.09
CA THR A 55 -67.78 27.54 -38.49
C THR A 55 -68.20 26.23 -39.12
N PHE A 56 -69.33 26.21 -39.85
CA PHE A 56 -69.75 25.08 -40.67
C PHE A 56 -69.54 25.37 -42.16
N LYS A 57 -68.65 24.62 -42.79
CA LYS A 57 -68.41 24.68 -44.24
C LYS A 57 -69.32 23.66 -44.93
N LYS A 58 -70.51 24.11 -45.35
CA LYS A 58 -71.55 23.26 -45.93
C LYS A 58 -71.08 22.42 -47.13
N GLU A 59 -70.19 22.93 -47.97
CA GLU A 59 -69.69 22.19 -49.16
C GLU A 59 -68.87 20.95 -48.79
N LEU A 60 -68.34 20.90 -47.56
CA LEU A 60 -67.47 19.83 -47.07
C LEU A 60 -68.11 19.03 -45.92
N GLY A 61 -69.26 19.46 -45.40
CA GLY A 61 -69.79 18.93 -44.14
C GLY A 61 -68.83 19.08 -42.96
N LEU A 62 -67.95 20.09 -43.00
CA LEU A 62 -66.84 20.27 -42.06
C LEU A 62 -67.18 21.35 -41.03
N PHE A 63 -67.12 20.98 -39.76
CA PHE A 63 -67.06 21.90 -38.63
C PHE A 63 -65.61 22.21 -38.30
N SER A 64 -65.28 23.49 -38.16
CA SER A 64 -63.94 23.97 -37.78
C SER A 64 -64.02 25.15 -36.82
N GLY A 65 -63.13 25.22 -35.83
CA GLY A 65 -63.17 26.30 -34.86
C GLY A 65 -62.17 26.19 -33.70
N ILE A 66 -62.10 27.21 -32.85
CA ILE A 66 -61.34 27.19 -31.59
C ILE A 66 -62.24 27.64 -30.45
N PRO A 67 -62.82 26.72 -29.65
CA PRO A 67 -63.74 27.08 -28.58
C PRO A 67 -63.05 27.94 -27.52
N THR A 68 -63.77 28.95 -27.03
CA THR A 68 -63.25 29.94 -26.06
C THR A 68 -63.73 29.71 -24.64
N THR A 69 -64.74 28.86 -24.43
CA THR A 69 -65.40 28.65 -23.14
C THR A 69 -65.92 27.22 -23.06
N ALA A 70 -65.78 26.59 -21.90
CA ALA A 70 -66.31 25.26 -21.63
C ALA A 70 -67.85 25.24 -21.64
N GLY A 71 -68.41 24.03 -21.83
CA GLY A 71 -69.85 23.80 -21.88
C GLY A 71 -70.26 22.92 -23.04
N THR A 72 -71.57 22.76 -23.24
CA THR A 72 -72.12 21.90 -24.29
C THR A 72 -72.84 22.74 -25.35
N VAL A 73 -72.56 22.46 -26.62
CA VAL A 73 -73.25 23.06 -27.77
C VAL A 73 -74.04 21.97 -28.48
N SER A 74 -75.36 22.06 -28.47
CA SER A 74 -76.26 21.19 -29.22
C SER A 74 -76.49 21.75 -30.61
N ILE A 75 -76.13 20.98 -31.63
CA ILE A 75 -76.13 21.38 -33.04
C ILE A 75 -77.19 20.58 -33.80
N ARG A 76 -77.91 21.26 -34.68
CA ARG A 76 -78.82 20.69 -35.67
C ARG A 76 -78.27 20.93 -37.08
N VAL A 77 -78.07 19.85 -37.82
CA VAL A 77 -77.67 19.88 -39.23
C VAL A 77 -78.89 19.62 -40.10
N THR A 78 -79.07 20.43 -41.13
CA THR A 78 -80.15 20.27 -42.12
C THR A 78 -79.56 19.90 -43.48
N ALA A 79 -80.11 18.87 -44.12
CA ALA A 79 -79.67 18.39 -45.43
C ALA A 79 -80.82 18.44 -46.47
N THR A 80 -80.49 18.35 -47.75
CA THR A 80 -81.44 18.33 -48.86
C THR A 80 -80.93 17.44 -49.98
N ASP A 81 -81.83 16.88 -50.78
CA ASP A 81 -81.49 16.18 -52.02
C ASP A 81 -81.55 17.09 -53.26
N GLY A 82 -82.03 18.33 -53.11
CA GLY A 82 -82.18 19.31 -54.19
C GLY A 82 -83.42 19.13 -55.07
N TYR A 83 -84.31 18.18 -54.76
CA TYR A 83 -85.50 17.87 -55.56
C TYR A 83 -86.82 18.38 -54.93
N GLY A 84 -86.73 19.21 -53.88
CA GLY A 84 -87.89 19.73 -53.13
C GLY A 84 -88.30 18.82 -51.97
N GLY A 85 -89.42 19.12 -51.30
CA GLY A 85 -89.89 18.32 -50.15
C GLY A 85 -89.33 18.76 -48.80
N THR A 86 -89.44 17.88 -47.79
CA THR A 86 -89.04 18.18 -46.41
C THR A 86 -87.56 17.89 -46.20
N ASN A 87 -86.79 18.88 -45.74
CA ASN A 87 -85.38 18.70 -45.42
C ASN A 87 -85.22 17.93 -44.08
N PRO A 88 -84.52 16.78 -44.05
CA PRO A 88 -84.25 16.08 -42.81
C PRO A 88 -83.25 16.83 -41.94
N THR A 89 -83.36 16.61 -40.63
CA THR A 89 -82.44 17.16 -39.63
C THR A 89 -81.80 16.05 -38.80
N SER A 90 -80.54 16.23 -38.44
CA SER A 90 -79.84 15.35 -37.50
C SER A 90 -79.14 16.21 -36.44
N ASP A 91 -79.29 15.82 -35.18
CA ASP A 91 -78.79 16.57 -34.03
C ASP A 91 -77.60 15.85 -33.40
N PHE A 92 -76.60 16.60 -32.95
CA PHE A 92 -75.50 16.10 -32.12
C PHE A 92 -75.02 17.16 -31.14
N SER A 93 -74.13 16.79 -30.23
CA SER A 93 -73.56 17.74 -29.28
C SER A 93 -72.04 17.80 -29.38
N ILE A 94 -71.49 18.99 -29.12
CA ILE A 94 -70.05 19.19 -28.86
C ILE A 94 -69.92 19.55 -27.38
N THR A 95 -69.26 18.70 -26.61
CA THR A 95 -68.91 18.98 -25.21
C THR A 95 -67.50 19.56 -25.17
N ILE A 96 -67.36 20.77 -24.63
CA ILE A 96 -66.11 21.53 -24.58
C ILE A 96 -65.59 21.46 -23.14
N ASN A 97 -64.38 20.95 -22.97
CA ASN A 97 -63.68 20.90 -21.68
C ASN A 97 -62.56 21.93 -21.58
N THR A 98 -62.30 22.43 -20.38
CA THR A 98 -61.10 23.16 -20.01
C THR A 98 -60.03 22.15 -19.62
N ARG A 99 -58.78 22.33 -20.07
CA ARG A 99 -57.70 21.46 -19.59
C ARG A 99 -57.45 21.70 -18.10
N PRO A 100 -57.09 20.66 -17.33
CA PRO A 100 -56.56 20.87 -15.99
C PRO A 100 -55.33 21.79 -16.06
N THR A 101 -55.14 22.59 -15.02
CA THR A 101 -53.97 23.46 -14.87
C THR A 101 -53.12 22.99 -13.70
N VAL A 102 -51.84 23.39 -13.68
CA VAL A 102 -50.90 22.95 -12.67
C VAL A 102 -49.98 24.09 -12.26
N THR A 103 -49.69 24.20 -10.97
CA THR A 103 -48.56 24.99 -10.48
C THR A 103 -47.33 24.09 -10.35
N ASN A 104 -46.15 24.58 -10.74
CA ASN A 104 -44.94 23.74 -10.65
C ASN A 104 -44.67 23.29 -9.21
N TYR A 105 -44.23 22.04 -9.07
CA TYR A 105 -43.66 21.57 -7.80
C TYR A 105 -42.43 22.40 -7.43
N SER A 106 -42.21 22.59 -6.13
CA SER A 106 -40.94 23.09 -5.61
C SER A 106 -39.97 21.94 -5.42
N ASP A 107 -38.69 22.15 -5.78
CA ASP A 107 -37.66 21.14 -5.57
C ASP A 107 -37.51 20.82 -4.08
N LEU A 108 -37.33 19.53 -3.78
CA LEU A 108 -37.15 19.05 -2.41
C LEU A 108 -35.74 18.54 -2.21
N GLN A 109 -35.12 18.93 -1.10
CA GLN A 109 -33.93 18.29 -0.56
C GLN A 109 -34.31 17.53 0.71
N LYS A 110 -33.88 16.28 0.78
CA LYS A 110 -34.22 15.33 1.83
C LYS A 110 -32.98 14.56 2.25
N VAL A 111 -33.00 14.09 3.48
CA VAL A 111 -31.96 13.21 4.00
C VAL A 111 -32.54 11.84 4.28
N THR A 112 -31.72 10.82 4.30
CA THR A 112 -32.20 9.47 4.59
C THR A 112 -32.78 9.38 6.00
N GLY A 113 -33.93 8.71 6.12
CA GLY A 113 -34.82 8.75 7.29
C GLY A 113 -36.02 9.69 7.09
N ASP A 114 -35.94 10.65 6.17
CA ASP A 114 -37.05 11.54 5.85
C ASP A 114 -38.16 10.85 5.07
N SER A 115 -39.32 11.52 5.05
CA SER A 115 -40.43 11.20 4.16
C SER A 115 -40.95 12.45 3.47
N ILE A 116 -41.70 12.22 2.39
CA ILE A 116 -42.52 13.24 1.75
C ILE A 116 -43.98 12.77 1.70
N SER A 117 -44.88 13.74 1.78
CA SER A 117 -46.30 13.59 1.47
C SER A 117 -46.77 14.92 0.89
N VAL A 118 -46.84 14.99 -0.44
CA VAL A 118 -47.12 16.21 -1.18
C VAL A 118 -48.40 16.03 -1.97
N ALA A 119 -49.42 16.84 -1.67
CA ALA A 119 -50.62 16.90 -2.50
C ALA A 119 -50.26 17.48 -3.88
N THR A 120 -50.84 16.93 -4.93
CA THR A 120 -50.55 17.35 -6.28
C THR A 120 -51.16 18.75 -6.55
N PRO A 121 -50.46 19.64 -7.29
CA PRO A 121 -50.88 21.02 -7.50
C PRO A 121 -51.78 21.19 -8.73
N PHE A 122 -52.54 20.15 -9.10
CA PHE A 122 -53.44 20.17 -10.26
C PHE A 122 -54.82 20.64 -9.86
N VAL A 123 -55.42 21.49 -10.69
CA VAL A 123 -56.77 22.00 -10.51
C VAL A 123 -57.51 21.99 -11.84
N ASP A 124 -58.75 21.55 -11.79
CA ASP A 124 -59.66 21.54 -12.91
C ASP A 124 -60.69 22.67 -12.76
N ALA A 125 -60.82 23.51 -13.79
CA ALA A 125 -61.70 24.68 -13.74
C ALA A 125 -63.20 24.30 -13.89
N ASP A 126 -63.49 23.14 -14.47
CA ASP A 126 -64.84 22.66 -14.71
C ASP A 126 -65.37 21.83 -13.51
N GLY A 127 -64.50 21.56 -12.51
CA GLY A 127 -64.82 20.80 -11.32
C GLY A 127 -64.78 19.29 -11.53
N ASP A 128 -64.16 18.82 -12.61
CA ASP A 128 -64.04 17.40 -12.91
C ASP A 128 -63.12 16.67 -11.90
N THR A 129 -63.47 15.43 -11.57
CA THR A 129 -62.58 14.55 -10.80
C THR A 129 -61.40 14.11 -11.67
N LEU A 130 -60.19 14.55 -11.31
CA LEU A 130 -58.97 14.21 -12.02
C LEU A 130 -58.48 12.79 -11.69
N THR A 131 -57.94 12.12 -12.70
CA THR A 131 -57.19 10.87 -12.56
C THR A 131 -55.70 11.13 -12.66
N TYR A 132 -54.90 10.49 -11.80
CA TYR A 132 -53.47 10.75 -11.70
C TYR A 132 -52.64 9.54 -12.12
N SER A 133 -51.54 9.81 -12.80
CA SER A 133 -50.48 8.85 -13.10
C SER A 133 -49.12 9.48 -12.84
N ALA A 134 -48.13 8.66 -12.50
CA ALA A 134 -46.76 9.12 -12.37
C ALA A 134 -45.78 8.14 -13.01
N ALA A 135 -44.69 8.71 -13.52
CA ALA A 135 -43.54 7.98 -14.03
C ALA A 135 -42.28 8.81 -13.74
N PHE A 136 -41.14 8.16 -13.62
CA PHE A 136 -39.87 8.89 -13.67
C PHE A 136 -39.70 9.57 -15.03
N GLN A 137 -38.91 10.64 -15.08
CA GLN A 137 -38.71 11.41 -16.32
C GLN A 137 -38.08 10.59 -17.46
N ASN A 138 -37.40 9.48 -17.13
CA ASN A 138 -36.89 8.51 -18.09
C ASN A 138 -37.97 7.55 -18.66
N GLY A 139 -39.23 7.72 -18.27
CA GLY A 139 -40.37 6.90 -18.70
C GLY A 139 -40.66 5.67 -17.82
N SER A 140 -39.85 5.40 -16.79
CA SER A 140 -40.09 4.26 -15.89
C SER A 140 -41.35 4.46 -15.06
N THR A 141 -42.25 3.48 -15.08
CA THR A 141 -43.48 3.44 -14.28
C THR A 141 -43.32 2.70 -12.95
N THR A 142 -42.19 2.04 -12.72
CA THR A 142 -41.85 1.42 -11.44
C THR A 142 -41.29 2.48 -10.51
N LEU A 143 -42.15 3.09 -9.70
CA LEU A 143 -41.87 4.35 -8.99
C LEU A 143 -41.04 4.25 -7.70
N SER A 144 -40.43 3.11 -7.34
CA SER A 144 -39.70 3.01 -6.06
C SER A 144 -38.60 4.08 -5.90
N PRO A 145 -38.51 4.80 -4.74
CA PRO A 145 -39.27 4.61 -3.49
C PRO A 145 -40.60 5.39 -3.38
N PHE A 146 -41.04 6.03 -4.46
CA PHE A 146 -42.27 6.83 -4.52
C PHE A 146 -43.53 5.99 -4.75
N SER A 147 -44.64 6.56 -4.31
CA SER A 147 -46.00 6.08 -4.54
C SER A 147 -46.93 7.27 -4.78
N LEU A 148 -47.94 7.08 -5.62
CA LEU A 148 -48.96 8.09 -5.90
C LEU A 148 -50.33 7.51 -5.52
N SER A 149 -51.07 8.20 -4.64
CA SER A 149 -52.43 7.83 -4.31
C SER A 149 -53.42 8.21 -5.42
N SER A 150 -54.59 7.57 -5.42
CA SER A 150 -55.71 7.96 -6.29
C SER A 150 -56.23 9.38 -6.04
N SER A 151 -56.02 9.91 -4.83
CA SER A 151 -56.33 11.30 -4.47
C SER A 151 -55.28 12.31 -4.94
N GLY A 152 -54.22 11.87 -5.63
CA GLY A 152 -53.15 12.75 -6.07
C GLY A 152 -52.23 13.17 -4.92
N THR A 153 -51.80 12.24 -4.08
CA THR A 153 -50.77 12.50 -3.06
C THR A 153 -49.53 11.71 -3.40
N LEU A 154 -48.42 12.40 -3.68
CA LEU A 154 -47.11 11.80 -3.93
C LEU A 154 -46.41 11.58 -2.59
N SER A 155 -46.07 10.33 -2.28
CA SER A 155 -45.47 9.94 -1.01
C SER A 155 -44.23 9.07 -1.22
N ALA A 156 -43.23 9.23 -0.35
CA ALA A 156 -42.06 8.37 -0.29
C ALA A 156 -41.43 8.39 1.11
N THR A 157 -40.73 7.31 1.46
CA THR A 157 -39.88 7.20 2.65
C THR A 157 -38.48 6.81 2.20
N PHE A 158 -37.45 7.53 2.66
CA PHE A 158 -36.09 7.34 2.18
C PHE A 158 -35.24 6.57 3.19
N SER A 159 -34.62 5.49 2.73
CA SER A 159 -33.58 4.74 3.44
C SER A 159 -32.20 5.08 2.87
N THR A 160 -31.13 4.56 3.49
CA THR A 160 -29.75 4.73 3.00
C THR A 160 -29.52 4.22 1.57
N SER A 161 -30.36 3.28 1.10
CA SER A 161 -30.34 2.78 -0.28
C SER A 161 -31.04 3.69 -1.30
N ASN A 162 -31.64 4.80 -0.85
CA ASN A 162 -32.39 5.73 -1.68
C ASN A 162 -31.67 7.06 -1.88
N GLU A 163 -30.36 7.11 -1.65
CA GLU A 163 -29.55 8.26 -2.03
C GLU A 163 -29.59 8.48 -3.54
N GLY A 164 -29.72 9.74 -3.95
CA GLY A 164 -29.67 10.13 -5.35
C GLY A 164 -30.63 11.26 -5.71
N ARG A 165 -30.76 11.48 -7.02
CA ARG A 165 -31.60 12.52 -7.61
C ARG A 165 -32.75 11.88 -8.36
N TYR A 166 -33.96 12.29 -8.03
CA TYR A 166 -35.20 11.79 -8.61
C TYR A 166 -35.97 12.92 -9.28
N SER A 167 -36.54 12.62 -10.45
CA SER A 167 -37.44 13.51 -11.18
C SER A 167 -38.71 12.73 -11.52
N VAL A 168 -39.76 12.94 -10.73
CA VAL A 168 -41.05 12.22 -10.84
C VAL A 168 -42.03 13.10 -11.61
N LYS A 169 -42.36 12.71 -12.84
CA LYS A 169 -43.38 13.36 -13.67
C LYS A 169 -44.75 12.84 -13.27
N VAL A 170 -45.59 13.74 -12.75
CA VAL A 170 -46.99 13.46 -12.44
C VAL A 170 -47.88 14.05 -13.54
N THR A 171 -48.85 13.28 -14.01
CA THR A 171 -49.82 13.68 -15.03
C THR A 171 -51.23 13.57 -14.46
N ALA A 172 -52.00 14.65 -14.57
CA ALA A 172 -53.41 14.67 -14.24
C ALA A 172 -54.24 14.70 -15.53
N THR A 173 -55.27 13.87 -15.60
CA THR A 173 -56.14 13.70 -16.76
C THR A 173 -57.59 13.81 -16.34
N ASP A 174 -58.35 14.65 -17.03
CA ASP A 174 -59.79 14.79 -16.86
C ASP A 174 -60.56 13.61 -17.50
N PRO A 175 -61.88 13.43 -17.21
CA PRO A 175 -62.69 12.37 -17.79
C PRO A 175 -62.86 12.44 -19.32
N ARG A 176 -62.51 13.57 -19.94
CA ARG A 176 -62.62 13.84 -21.38
C ARG A 176 -61.25 13.80 -22.07
N SER A 177 -60.26 13.18 -21.41
CA SER A 177 -58.91 12.89 -21.90
C SER A 177 -58.00 14.09 -22.10
N ALA A 178 -58.37 15.29 -21.64
CA ALA A 178 -57.43 16.40 -21.59
C ALA A 178 -56.54 16.25 -20.35
N SER A 179 -55.24 16.49 -20.54
CA SER A 179 -54.24 16.25 -19.50
C SER A 179 -53.17 17.33 -19.44
N VAL A 180 -52.53 17.41 -18.27
CA VAL A 180 -51.40 18.28 -17.99
C VAL A 180 -50.43 17.54 -17.07
N SER A 181 -49.13 17.88 -17.12
CA SER A 181 -48.11 17.24 -16.30
C SER A 181 -47.17 18.24 -15.66
N SER A 182 -46.63 17.90 -14.48
CA SER A 182 -45.54 18.62 -13.83
C SER A 182 -44.58 17.64 -13.16
N THR A 183 -43.33 18.06 -12.94
CA THR A 183 -42.26 17.21 -12.41
C THR A 183 -41.90 17.65 -11.00
N GLN A 184 -41.89 16.71 -10.06
CA GLN A 184 -41.32 16.88 -8.72
C GLN A 184 -39.87 16.41 -8.74
N ASN A 185 -38.92 17.32 -8.49
CA ASN A 185 -37.54 16.93 -8.27
C ASN A 185 -37.28 16.71 -6.78
N VAL A 186 -36.59 15.63 -6.44
CA VAL A 186 -36.19 15.31 -5.07
C VAL A 186 -34.72 14.89 -5.08
N VAL A 187 -33.91 15.56 -4.27
CA VAL A 187 -32.54 15.14 -3.97
C VAL A 187 -32.56 14.49 -2.59
N VAL A 188 -32.10 13.26 -2.51
CA VAL A 188 -31.99 12.50 -1.27
C VAL A 188 -30.52 12.28 -0.98
N ASN A 189 -30.08 12.68 0.22
CA ASN A 189 -28.70 12.61 0.62
C ASN A 189 -28.50 11.72 1.84
N ASN A 190 -27.40 10.96 1.85
CA ASN A 190 -26.92 10.25 3.03
C ASN A 190 -26.04 11.21 3.84
N PRO A 191 -26.38 11.55 5.09
CA PRO A 191 -25.49 12.38 5.91
C PRO A 191 -24.13 11.69 6.14
N PRO A 192 -23.07 12.47 6.41
CA PRO A 192 -21.78 11.91 6.78
C PRO A 192 -21.91 10.99 7.99
N VAL A 193 -21.14 9.90 8.00
CA VAL A 193 -21.06 9.01 9.16
C VAL A 193 -19.69 9.16 9.82
N ALA A 194 -19.71 9.53 11.11
CA ALA A 194 -18.52 9.63 11.93
C ALA A 194 -18.26 8.33 12.70
N ASN A 195 -17.01 7.89 12.73
CA ASN A 195 -16.56 6.71 13.44
C ASN A 195 -15.53 7.07 14.53
N GLN A 196 -16.03 7.45 15.70
CA GLN A 196 -15.22 7.81 16.87
C GLN A 196 -14.24 6.70 17.29
N SER A 197 -14.57 5.42 17.05
CA SER A 197 -13.74 4.28 17.44
C SER A 197 -12.43 4.16 16.65
N LYS A 198 -12.32 4.87 15.51
CA LYS A 198 -11.08 4.97 14.74
C LYS A 198 -10.05 5.88 15.40
N LEU A 199 -10.47 6.71 16.35
CA LEU A 199 -9.59 7.63 17.06
C LEU A 199 -9.13 7.03 18.38
N THR A 200 -7.85 7.16 18.64
CA THR A 200 -7.23 6.84 19.92
C THR A 200 -6.80 8.13 20.62
N GLN A 201 -6.56 8.03 21.92
CA GLN A 201 -5.96 9.12 22.69
C GLN A 201 -4.60 9.48 22.06
N LEU A 202 -4.39 10.78 21.80
CA LEU A 202 -3.12 11.28 21.27
C LEU A 202 -2.33 12.00 22.37
N TYR A 203 -1.02 12.00 22.19
CA TYR A 203 -0.08 12.70 23.04
C TYR A 203 0.81 13.61 22.18
N ALA A 204 1.03 14.83 22.64
CA ALA A 204 1.98 15.77 22.05
C ALA A 204 3.05 16.10 23.09
N LEU A 205 4.32 16.17 22.65
CA LEU A 205 5.45 16.48 23.53
C LEU A 205 5.81 17.95 23.45
N HIS A 206 6.25 18.49 24.58
CA HIS A 206 6.72 19.87 24.68
C HIS A 206 7.93 20.13 23.77
N GLY A 207 7.85 21.15 22.91
CA GLY A 207 8.94 21.57 22.04
C GLY A 207 9.21 20.66 20.84
N VAL A 208 8.44 19.58 20.68
CA VAL A 208 8.55 18.62 19.57
C VAL A 208 7.49 18.91 18.52
N ALA A 209 7.84 18.72 17.24
CA ALA A 209 6.89 18.81 16.15
C ALA A 209 5.83 17.71 16.28
N PHE A 210 4.57 18.10 16.30
CA PHE A 210 3.41 17.22 16.30
C PHE A 210 2.82 17.16 14.90
N PHE A 211 2.51 15.96 14.41
CA PHE A 211 1.84 15.74 13.14
C PHE A 211 0.87 14.55 13.27
N TYR A 212 -0.38 14.74 12.86
CA TYR A 212 -1.40 13.71 12.93
C TYR A 212 -2.39 13.85 11.78
N THR A 213 -2.49 12.81 10.95
CA THR A 213 -3.51 12.70 9.92
C THR A 213 -4.59 11.74 10.38
N PHE A 214 -5.85 12.09 10.14
CA PHE A 214 -6.97 11.23 10.50
C PHE A 214 -6.89 9.86 9.79
N PRO A 215 -7.08 8.74 10.51
CA PRO A 215 -7.18 7.42 9.90
C PRO A 215 -8.29 7.38 8.85
N SER A 216 -8.06 6.64 7.76
CA SER A 216 -9.08 6.42 6.75
C SER A 216 -10.34 5.80 7.36
N GLY A 217 -11.50 6.25 6.90
CA GLY A 217 -12.80 5.83 7.43
C GLY A 217 -13.15 6.40 8.81
N THR A 218 -12.43 7.42 9.31
CA THR A 218 -12.92 8.22 10.46
C THR A 218 -14.23 8.91 10.11
N PHE A 219 -14.32 9.44 8.90
CA PHE A 219 -15.56 9.92 8.30
C PHE A 219 -15.78 9.14 7.01
N THR A 220 -17.02 8.70 6.79
CA THR A 220 -17.42 8.02 5.56
C THR A 220 -18.65 8.69 5.00
N ASP A 221 -18.55 9.07 3.74
CA ASP A 221 -19.60 9.66 2.94
C ASP A 221 -19.32 9.33 1.46
N THR A 222 -20.36 9.24 0.67
CA THR A 222 -20.31 9.12 -0.79
C THR A 222 -20.00 10.47 -1.45
N ASP A 223 -20.38 11.57 -0.80
CA ASP A 223 -20.07 12.94 -1.19
C ASP A 223 -18.66 13.38 -0.77
N ALA A 224 -18.19 14.44 -1.42
CA ALA A 224 -16.97 15.12 -0.99
C ALA A 224 -17.19 15.82 0.36
N LEU A 225 -16.29 15.58 1.30
CA LEU A 225 -16.32 16.16 2.64
C LEU A 225 -15.37 17.34 2.79
N THR A 226 -15.82 18.36 3.50
CA THR A 226 -15.00 19.45 4.03
C THR A 226 -14.89 19.32 5.55
N TYR A 227 -13.73 19.66 6.11
CA TYR A 227 -13.48 19.50 7.55
C TYR A 227 -13.25 20.84 8.22
N THR A 228 -13.85 21.02 9.39
CA THR A 228 -13.67 22.22 10.22
C THR A 228 -13.50 21.84 11.69
N ILE A 229 -12.82 22.70 12.43
CA ILE A 229 -12.87 22.66 13.90
C ILE A 229 -14.08 23.49 14.32
N ASP A 230 -14.91 22.96 15.22
CA ASP A 230 -16.03 23.72 15.79
C ASP A 230 -15.50 25.01 16.42
N GLY A 231 -15.98 26.17 15.94
CA GLY A 231 -15.51 27.50 16.37
C GLY A 231 -15.77 27.82 17.85
N THR A 232 -16.54 26.99 18.55
CA THR A 232 -16.72 27.06 20.01
C THR A 232 -15.64 26.32 20.79
N SER A 233 -14.86 25.46 20.13
CA SER A 233 -13.78 24.72 20.77
C SER A 233 -12.51 25.57 20.87
N THR A 234 -12.07 25.84 22.09
CA THR A 234 -10.77 26.47 22.34
C THR A 234 -9.68 25.45 22.08
N HIS A 235 -8.89 25.65 21.02
CA HIS A 235 -7.70 24.84 20.76
C HIS A 235 -6.43 25.59 21.11
N PRO A 236 -5.33 24.89 21.46
CA PRO A 236 -4.07 25.54 21.68
C PRO A 236 -3.59 26.27 20.42
N ALA A 237 -3.01 27.46 20.59
CA ALA A 237 -2.50 28.27 19.47
C ALA A 237 -1.37 27.57 18.68
N TRP A 238 -0.70 26.60 19.30
CA TRP A 238 0.36 25.84 18.64
C TRP A 238 -0.16 24.76 17.68
N LEU A 239 -1.44 24.38 17.80
CA LEU A 239 -2.06 23.32 17.01
C LEU A 239 -2.79 23.94 15.81
N LEU A 240 -2.27 23.67 14.63
CA LEU A 240 -2.82 24.10 13.34
C LEU A 240 -3.56 22.93 12.68
N PHE A 241 -4.55 23.25 11.87
CA PHE A 241 -5.39 22.28 11.16
C PHE A 241 -5.44 22.58 9.68
N ASP A 242 -5.03 21.61 8.88
CA ASP A 242 -5.21 21.60 7.43
C ASP A 242 -6.51 20.87 7.09
N ALA A 243 -7.51 21.65 6.66
CA ALA A 243 -8.82 21.18 6.26
C ALA A 243 -8.81 20.40 4.93
N ALA A 244 -7.77 20.54 4.10
CA ALA A 244 -7.67 19.83 2.82
C ALA A 244 -7.23 18.36 2.99
N GLY A 245 -6.53 18.06 4.09
CA GLY A 245 -5.86 16.77 4.31
C GLY A 245 -6.21 16.08 5.63
N PRO A 246 -7.43 16.27 6.17
CA PRO A 246 -7.71 16.41 7.62
C PRO A 246 -6.49 16.08 8.48
N THR A 247 -5.60 17.07 8.63
CA THR A 247 -4.31 16.87 9.29
C THR A 247 -4.08 17.97 10.31
N PHE A 248 -3.68 17.55 11.51
CA PHE A 248 -3.18 18.39 12.56
C PHE A 248 -1.66 18.46 12.51
N TYR A 249 -1.11 19.67 12.70
CA TYR A 249 0.33 19.87 12.80
C TYR A 249 0.65 21.05 13.72
N GLY A 250 1.87 21.09 14.26
CA GLY A 250 2.27 22.15 15.18
C GLY A 250 3.55 21.82 15.94
N THR A 251 3.91 22.66 16.90
CA THR A 251 5.02 22.40 17.84
C THR A 251 4.54 22.69 19.25
N GLY A 252 4.53 21.70 20.13
CA GLY A 252 3.94 21.82 21.46
C GLY A 252 4.43 23.07 22.21
N ALA A 253 3.49 23.92 22.66
CA ALA A 253 3.81 25.22 23.26
C ALA A 253 4.66 25.14 24.54
N SER A 254 5.37 26.22 24.83
CA SER A 254 6.35 26.39 25.94
C SER A 254 5.79 26.26 27.36
N THR A 255 4.48 26.20 27.53
CA THR A 255 3.82 26.08 28.84
C THR A 255 2.71 25.01 28.75
N PRO A 256 2.80 23.92 29.53
CA PRO A 256 1.75 22.91 29.55
C PRO A 256 0.48 23.52 30.15
N THR A 257 -0.59 23.60 29.36
CA THR A 257 -1.95 23.70 29.91
C THR A 257 -2.41 22.27 30.20
N PRO A 258 -2.61 21.88 31.47
CA PRO A 258 -3.15 20.57 31.79
C PRO A 258 -4.54 20.45 31.17
N ASN A 259 -4.78 19.36 30.44
CA ASN A 259 -6.06 19.00 29.83
C ASN A 259 -6.60 20.02 28.82
N SER A 260 -6.12 19.94 27.57
CA SER A 260 -6.84 20.60 26.47
C SER A 260 -8.21 19.95 26.31
N PRO A 261 -9.32 20.73 26.22
CA PRO A 261 -10.63 20.17 25.96
C PRO A 261 -10.63 19.39 24.64
N ALA A 262 -11.50 18.38 24.53
CA ALA A 262 -11.64 17.60 23.32
C ALA A 262 -11.95 18.52 22.12
N LEU A 263 -11.18 18.39 21.05
CA LEU A 263 -11.38 19.14 19.81
C LEU A 263 -12.52 18.50 19.04
N LYS A 264 -13.59 19.26 18.83
CA LYS A 264 -14.73 18.78 18.04
C LYS A 264 -14.48 19.07 16.56
N ILE A 265 -14.27 18.02 15.80
CA ILE A 265 -14.02 18.10 14.36
C ILE A 265 -15.29 17.75 13.63
N VAL A 266 -15.72 18.64 12.74
CA VAL A 266 -16.96 18.55 11.99
C VAL A 266 -16.63 18.29 10.53
N ALA A 267 -17.08 17.15 10.00
CA ALA A 267 -17.12 16.88 8.58
C ALA A 267 -18.47 17.34 8.03
N THR A 268 -18.44 18.09 6.92
CA THR A 268 -19.62 18.65 6.24
C THR A 268 -19.62 18.21 4.79
N ASP A 269 -20.73 17.65 4.32
CA ASP A 269 -20.89 17.26 2.92
C ASP A 269 -21.31 18.45 2.02
N THR A 270 -21.56 18.15 0.75
CA THR A 270 -21.94 19.16 -0.26
C THR A 270 -23.35 19.73 -0.07
N LEU A 271 -24.17 19.08 0.76
CA LEU A 271 -25.56 19.45 1.06
C LEU A 271 -25.72 19.95 2.52
N SER A 272 -24.61 20.35 3.14
CA SER A 272 -24.54 20.93 4.49
C SER A 272 -24.95 20.00 5.63
N GLN A 273 -25.03 18.69 5.40
CA GLN A 273 -25.17 17.72 6.50
C GLN A 273 -23.82 17.52 7.17
N THR A 274 -23.86 17.24 8.47
CA THR A 274 -22.66 17.19 9.30
C THR A 274 -22.60 15.94 10.17
N ALA A 275 -21.38 15.49 10.41
CA ALA A 275 -21.05 14.57 11.49
C ALA A 275 -19.80 15.04 12.21
N PHE A 276 -19.61 14.59 13.44
CA PHE A 276 -18.47 15.03 14.24
C PHE A 276 -17.81 13.90 15.02
N VAL A 277 -16.53 14.11 15.30
CA VAL A 277 -15.73 13.32 16.24
C VAL A 277 -15.06 14.26 17.23
N ASN A 278 -14.75 13.73 18.41
CA ASN A 278 -13.99 14.42 19.43
C ASN A 278 -12.56 13.87 19.46
N LEU A 279 -11.57 14.73 19.30
CA LEU A 279 -10.16 14.40 19.36
C LEU A 279 -9.54 14.90 20.67
N ASN A 280 -9.01 13.98 21.46
CA ASN A 280 -8.29 14.30 22.68
C ASN A 280 -6.79 14.28 22.43
N ILE A 281 -6.12 15.41 22.71
CA ILE A 281 -4.67 15.54 22.63
C ILE A 281 -4.17 15.98 24.01
N THR A 282 -3.38 15.14 24.65
CA THR A 282 -2.75 15.46 25.94
C THR A 282 -1.33 15.94 25.71
N LEU A 283 -0.98 17.10 26.28
CA LEU A 283 0.38 17.61 26.25
C LEU A 283 1.16 17.00 27.43
N ASN A 284 2.16 16.17 27.14
CA ASN A 284 3.03 15.59 28.16
C ASN A 284 4.35 16.38 28.25
N THR A 285 4.93 16.42 29.46
CA THR A 285 6.33 16.81 29.64
C THR A 285 7.21 15.66 29.17
N ASN A 286 8.19 15.93 28.31
CA ASN A 286 9.19 14.93 27.91
C ASN A 286 9.95 14.44 29.16
N THR A 287 9.92 13.14 29.46
CA THR A 287 10.63 12.61 30.62
C THR A 287 12.08 12.28 30.24
N VAL A 288 13.00 12.27 31.22
CA VAL A 288 14.40 11.90 30.91
C VAL A 288 14.49 10.38 30.71
N PRO A 289 15.32 9.89 29.76
CA PRO A 289 15.52 8.46 29.57
C PRO A 289 15.96 7.76 30.84
N SER A 290 15.51 6.53 31.03
CA SER A 290 15.74 5.72 32.23
C SER A 290 16.12 4.27 31.89
N VAL A 291 16.73 3.57 32.84
CA VAL A 291 17.07 2.16 32.67
C VAL A 291 15.80 1.32 32.80
N ARG A 292 15.56 0.39 31.86
CA ARG A 292 14.44 -0.55 31.98
C ARG A 292 14.57 -1.38 33.26
N PRO A 293 13.47 -1.61 34.02
CA PRO A 293 13.53 -2.42 35.24
C PRO A 293 14.15 -3.80 34.98
N GLY A 294 15.19 -4.14 35.76
CA GLY A 294 15.89 -5.43 35.65
C GLY A 294 16.83 -5.58 34.44
N LYS A 295 17.05 -4.53 33.65
CA LYS A 295 17.99 -4.54 32.52
C LYS A 295 19.31 -3.84 32.89
N SER A 296 20.38 -4.28 32.26
CA SER A 296 21.71 -3.69 32.37
C SER A 296 22.53 -4.04 31.13
N PHE A 297 23.52 -3.22 30.79
CA PHE A 297 24.54 -3.66 29.85
C PHE A 297 25.47 -4.67 30.52
N ALA A 298 25.67 -5.81 29.88
CA ALA A 298 26.65 -6.78 30.34
C ALA A 298 28.07 -6.22 30.15
N GLY A 299 28.93 -6.44 31.14
CA GLY A 299 30.36 -6.25 30.94
C GLY A 299 30.89 -7.23 29.89
N PHE A 300 31.94 -6.84 29.18
CA PHE A 300 32.57 -7.68 28.17
C PHE A 300 34.10 -7.62 28.28
N MET A 301 34.75 -8.65 27.74
CA MET A 301 36.21 -8.74 27.72
C MET A 301 36.74 -8.29 26.37
N ILE A 302 37.82 -7.51 26.39
CA ILE A 302 38.62 -7.18 25.21
C ILE A 302 40.08 -7.57 25.49
N LYS A 303 40.84 -7.78 24.42
CA LYS A 303 42.26 -8.11 24.50
C LYS A 303 43.10 -6.86 24.26
N ASN A 304 44.13 -6.63 25.09
CA ASN A 304 45.09 -5.55 24.82
C ASN A 304 45.84 -5.81 23.50
N MET A 305 46.24 -4.77 22.79
CA MET A 305 46.89 -4.83 21.47
C MET A 305 46.06 -5.54 20.39
N LYS A 306 44.73 -5.51 20.48
CA LYS A 306 43.82 -6.12 19.50
C LYS A 306 42.65 -5.21 19.16
N THR A 307 42.14 -5.33 17.94
CA THR A 307 40.86 -4.71 17.57
C THR A 307 39.70 -5.43 18.25
N PHE A 308 38.69 -4.66 18.65
CA PHE A 308 37.42 -5.19 19.15
C PHE A 308 36.25 -4.52 18.44
N SER A 309 35.10 -5.20 18.48
CA SER A 309 33.81 -4.67 18.05
C SER A 309 32.74 -5.25 18.97
N HIS A 310 31.87 -4.40 19.51
CA HIS A 310 30.79 -4.79 20.41
C HIS A 310 29.53 -4.00 20.10
N THR A 311 28.40 -4.70 19.95
CA THR A 311 27.09 -4.09 19.70
C THR A 311 26.29 -4.04 20.98
N PHE A 312 25.79 -2.87 21.34
CA PHE A 312 24.95 -2.69 22.52
C PHE A 312 23.48 -2.99 22.20
N ALA A 313 22.83 -3.72 23.11
CA ALA A 313 21.42 -4.03 23.02
C ALA A 313 20.56 -2.76 23.07
N ASP A 314 19.42 -2.79 22.38
CA ASP A 314 18.50 -1.66 22.30
C ASP A 314 17.41 -1.62 23.37
N ASP A 315 17.31 -2.68 24.15
CA ASP A 315 16.28 -2.89 25.16
C ASP A 315 16.70 -2.48 26.58
N VAL A 316 17.90 -1.92 26.79
CA VAL A 316 18.41 -1.58 28.14
C VAL A 316 17.93 -0.22 28.64
N ILE A 317 17.96 0.80 27.77
CA ILE A 317 17.49 2.14 28.09
C ILE A 317 16.13 2.33 27.43
N MET A 318 15.20 2.93 28.16
CA MET A 318 13.91 3.35 27.65
C MET A 318 13.70 4.83 27.87
N ASP A 319 13.07 5.43 26.89
CA ASP A 319 12.33 6.66 27.08
C ASP A 319 10.86 6.29 27.33
N ALA A 320 10.18 6.97 28.27
CA ALA A 320 8.81 6.60 28.64
C ALA A 320 7.81 6.94 27.52
N GLU A 321 8.17 7.89 26.65
CA GLU A 321 7.38 8.37 25.52
C GLU A 321 7.68 7.57 24.23
N GLY A 322 8.74 6.76 24.24
CA GLY A 322 9.14 5.91 23.11
C GLY A 322 10.06 6.61 22.11
N ASP A 323 10.63 7.75 22.49
CA ASP A 323 11.56 8.51 21.64
C ASP A 323 12.87 7.73 21.38
N PRO A 324 13.51 7.93 20.21
CA PRO A 324 14.81 7.34 19.93
C PRO A 324 15.88 7.91 20.87
N VAL A 325 16.40 7.06 21.76
CA VAL A 325 17.44 7.46 22.73
C VAL A 325 18.83 7.47 22.07
N ALA A 326 19.52 8.61 22.13
CA ALA A 326 20.91 8.71 21.71
C ALA A 326 21.85 8.33 22.86
N LEU A 327 22.62 7.27 22.66
CA LEU A 327 23.61 6.80 23.63
C LEU A 327 24.97 7.47 23.43
N SER A 328 25.65 7.73 24.54
CA SER A 328 27.07 8.08 24.58
C SER A 328 27.68 7.53 25.88
N PHE A 329 29.01 7.51 25.96
CA PHE A 329 29.71 6.86 27.05
C PHE A 329 30.82 7.75 27.60
N LEU A 330 30.94 7.76 28.93
CA LEU A 330 32.05 8.36 29.66
C LEU A 330 32.66 7.33 30.60
N ARG A 331 33.87 7.58 31.09
CA ARG A 331 34.41 6.78 32.19
C ARG A 331 33.59 7.04 33.45
N SER A 332 33.58 6.11 34.40
CA SER A 332 32.79 6.23 35.63
C SER A 332 33.11 7.49 36.46
N ASN A 333 34.36 7.96 36.39
CA ASN A 333 34.84 9.21 36.99
C ASN A 333 34.45 10.48 36.20
N GLY A 334 33.71 10.36 35.10
CA GLY A 334 33.26 11.47 34.26
C GLY A 334 34.26 11.92 33.19
N SER A 335 35.47 11.35 33.12
CA SER A 335 36.41 11.69 32.04
C SER A 335 35.99 11.07 30.71
N ALA A 336 36.51 11.62 29.61
CA ALA A 336 36.29 11.07 28.28
C ALA A 336 36.77 9.61 28.17
N MET A 337 36.18 8.87 27.24
CA MET A 337 36.67 7.55 26.86
C MET A 337 38.08 7.62 26.28
N PRO A 338 38.89 6.55 26.37
CA PRO A 338 40.20 6.50 25.73
C PRO A 338 40.13 6.81 24.24
N SER A 339 41.20 7.40 23.68
CA SER A 339 41.24 7.81 22.26
C SER A 339 41.11 6.64 21.28
N TRP A 340 41.40 5.42 21.72
CA TRP A 340 41.23 4.21 20.92
C TRP A 340 39.78 3.69 20.88
N TRP A 341 38.89 4.19 21.73
CA TRP A 341 37.47 3.83 21.75
C TRP A 341 36.67 4.73 20.81
N SER A 342 35.89 4.13 19.92
CA SER A 342 34.93 4.82 19.08
C SER A 342 33.55 4.19 19.24
N PHE A 343 32.50 4.99 19.23
CA PHE A 343 31.11 4.53 19.30
C PHE A 343 30.27 5.20 18.22
N ASN A 344 29.56 4.39 17.44
CA ASN A 344 28.59 4.87 16.47
C ASN A 344 27.18 4.82 17.08
N PRO A 345 26.54 5.97 17.35
CA PRO A 345 25.23 6.01 18.01
C PRO A 345 24.08 5.48 17.13
N VAL A 346 24.25 5.45 15.80
CA VAL A 346 23.22 4.97 14.87
C VAL A 346 23.22 3.44 14.83
N THR A 347 24.39 2.82 14.68
CA THR A 347 24.50 1.36 14.62
C THR A 347 24.62 0.71 16.01
N ARG A 348 24.82 1.51 17.06
CA ARG A 348 25.08 1.08 18.45
C ARG A 348 26.29 0.16 18.58
N VAL A 349 27.29 0.34 17.72
CA VAL A 349 28.53 -0.43 17.74
C VAL A 349 29.66 0.41 18.33
N ALA A 350 30.33 -0.14 19.34
CA ALA A 350 31.63 0.34 19.79
C ALA A 350 32.75 -0.49 19.17
N SER A 351 33.81 0.17 18.74
CA SER A 351 34.97 -0.47 18.14
C SER A 351 36.25 0.33 18.38
N GLY A 352 37.39 -0.32 18.18
CA GLY A 352 38.69 0.31 18.42
C GLY A 352 39.84 -0.68 18.44
N PHE A 353 41.08 -0.16 18.41
CA PHE A 353 42.31 -0.94 18.67
C PHE A 353 42.75 -0.68 20.10
N CYS A 354 42.49 -1.64 21.00
CA CYS A 354 42.80 -1.47 22.41
C CYS A 354 44.33 -1.42 22.61
N ASN A 355 44.86 -0.28 23.06
CA ASN A 355 46.26 -0.15 23.45
C ASN A 355 46.33 0.58 24.80
N THR A 356 46.45 -0.18 25.88
CA THR A 356 46.47 0.36 27.23
C THR A 356 47.17 -0.58 28.22
N THR A 357 47.65 -0.02 29.32
CA THR A 357 48.17 -0.79 30.46
C THR A 357 47.10 -1.04 31.53
N GLU A 358 45.89 -0.51 31.34
CA GLU A 358 44.77 -0.71 32.27
C GLU A 358 44.20 -2.13 32.15
N SER A 359 43.86 -2.76 33.27
CA SER A 359 43.23 -4.09 33.31
C SER A 359 41.71 -4.06 33.20
N SER A 360 41.09 -2.90 33.41
CA SER A 360 39.65 -2.71 33.24
C SER A 360 39.26 -1.23 33.15
N ILE A 361 38.11 -0.97 32.52
CA ILE A 361 37.49 0.35 32.42
C ILE A 361 36.04 0.23 32.85
N THR A 362 35.65 0.94 33.91
CA THR A 362 34.24 1.11 34.25
C THR A 362 33.67 2.27 33.44
N VAL A 363 32.63 1.95 32.67
CA VAL A 363 31.94 2.85 31.76
C VAL A 363 30.64 3.31 32.40
N LYS A 364 30.39 4.61 32.34
CA LYS A 364 29.11 5.26 32.63
C LYS A 364 28.36 5.53 31.33
N VAL A 365 27.06 5.24 31.35
CA VAL A 365 26.17 5.42 30.20
C VAL A 365 25.47 6.76 30.29
N ILE A 366 25.49 7.51 29.19
CA ILE A 366 24.80 8.78 29.03
C ILE A 366 23.75 8.61 27.94
N ALA A 367 22.49 8.92 28.25
CA ALA A 367 21.36 8.88 27.33
C ALA A 367 20.82 10.29 27.13
N ASP A 368 20.76 10.76 25.88
CA ASP A 368 20.31 12.11 25.53
C ASP A 368 20.95 13.21 26.39
N ARG A 369 22.28 13.10 26.57
CA ARG A 369 23.12 14.01 27.37
C ARG A 369 22.85 13.98 28.89
N THR A 370 22.06 13.02 29.37
CA THR A 370 21.74 12.82 30.78
C THR A 370 22.41 11.55 31.32
N ASP A 371 22.96 11.61 32.53
CA ASP A 371 23.47 10.44 33.24
C ASP A 371 22.31 9.61 33.79
N VAL A 372 22.15 8.39 33.28
CA VAL A 372 21.06 7.49 33.69
C VAL A 372 21.43 6.63 34.90
N GLY A 373 22.60 6.84 35.49
CA GLY A 373 23.07 6.09 36.67
C GLY A 373 23.47 4.63 36.37
N LEU A 374 23.58 4.26 35.10
CA LEU A 374 23.97 2.92 34.67
C LEU A 374 25.48 2.85 34.40
N THR A 375 26.12 1.82 34.94
CA THR A 375 27.53 1.53 34.65
C THR A 375 27.74 0.06 34.29
N PHE A 376 28.73 -0.21 33.43
CA PHE A 376 29.23 -1.56 33.14
C PHE A 376 30.75 -1.55 33.09
N THR A 377 31.38 -2.73 33.16
CA THR A 377 32.84 -2.85 33.15
C THR A 377 33.32 -3.56 31.90
N ILE A 378 34.32 -2.96 31.25
CA ILE A 378 35.12 -3.59 30.21
C ILE A 378 36.35 -4.17 30.89
N THR A 379 36.56 -5.47 30.79
CA THR A 379 37.76 -6.13 31.31
C THR A 379 38.77 -6.29 30.19
N ILE A 380 40.03 -5.97 30.45
CA ILE A 380 41.10 -5.99 29.47
C ILE A 380 42.06 -7.12 29.84
N SER A 381 42.11 -8.16 29.02
CA SER A 381 43.07 -9.24 29.22
C SER A 381 44.45 -8.81 28.69
N GLY A 382 45.49 -9.12 29.46
CA GLY A 382 46.88 -9.01 29.02
C GLY A 382 47.18 -9.88 27.81
N ASN A 383 48.44 -9.86 27.36
CA ASN A 383 48.93 -10.79 26.35
C ASN A 383 49.79 -11.87 27.01
N ASN A 384 49.52 -13.13 26.71
CA ASN A 384 50.38 -14.26 27.04
C ASN A 384 51.15 -14.68 25.79
N ALA A 385 52.47 -14.42 25.76
CA ALA A 385 53.29 -14.76 24.61
C ALA A 385 53.17 -16.26 24.24
N PRO A 386 53.28 -16.61 22.94
CA PRO A 386 53.23 -17.99 22.49
C PRO A 386 54.38 -18.78 23.09
N VAL A 387 54.18 -20.09 23.21
CA VAL A 387 55.19 -21.04 23.69
C VAL A 387 55.46 -22.11 22.65
N ALA A 388 56.73 -22.49 22.49
CA ALA A 388 57.09 -23.67 21.71
C ALA A 388 56.67 -24.93 22.49
N GLN A 389 55.94 -25.84 21.84
CA GLN A 389 55.39 -27.02 22.50
C GLN A 389 55.81 -28.31 21.79
N THR A 390 55.32 -28.56 20.57
CA THR A 390 55.73 -29.75 19.81
C THR A 390 57.03 -29.47 19.08
N MET A 391 58.05 -30.29 19.34
CA MET A 391 59.35 -30.16 18.67
C MET A 391 59.22 -30.36 17.15
N ILE A 392 59.83 -29.45 16.38
CA ILE A 392 60.00 -29.60 14.93
C ILE A 392 61.30 -30.36 14.67
N SER A 393 61.21 -31.48 13.96
CA SER A 393 62.38 -32.33 13.70
C SER A 393 63.34 -31.73 12.69
N ASP A 394 64.63 -31.99 12.92
CA ASP A 394 65.69 -31.77 11.92
C ASP A 394 65.40 -32.57 10.64
N ILE A 395 65.85 -32.03 9.51
CA ILE A 395 65.66 -32.66 8.20
C ILE A 395 67.00 -32.86 7.50
N THR A 396 67.07 -33.93 6.70
CA THR A 396 68.16 -34.15 5.75
C THR A 396 67.62 -33.98 4.34
N VAL A 397 68.26 -33.14 3.55
CA VAL A 397 67.92 -32.83 2.16
C VAL A 397 69.14 -33.06 1.28
N TYR A 398 68.93 -33.13 -0.04
CA TYR A 398 69.99 -33.40 -0.99
C TYR A 398 70.12 -32.27 -2.01
N GLN A 399 71.33 -32.03 -2.49
CA GLN A 399 71.62 -31.01 -3.51
C GLN A 399 70.75 -31.18 -4.77
N ASP A 400 70.33 -30.06 -5.36
CA ASP A 400 69.48 -29.97 -6.55
C ASP A 400 68.08 -30.62 -6.44
N VAL A 401 67.67 -31.08 -5.25
CA VAL A 401 66.36 -31.67 -4.97
C VAL A 401 65.47 -30.68 -4.22
N ASN A 402 64.24 -30.49 -4.69
CA ASN A 402 63.25 -29.70 -3.95
C ASN A 402 62.82 -30.44 -2.69
N PHE A 403 62.77 -29.74 -1.56
CA PHE A 403 62.19 -30.28 -0.34
C PHE A 403 61.01 -29.43 0.13
N THR A 404 60.16 -30.03 0.95
CA THR A 404 59.12 -29.32 1.68
C THR A 404 58.99 -29.95 3.05
N LEU A 405 59.03 -29.13 4.09
CA LEU A 405 58.78 -29.47 5.48
C LEU A 405 57.53 -28.73 5.93
N SER A 406 56.55 -29.45 6.45
CA SER A 406 55.40 -28.86 7.13
C SER A 406 55.50 -29.15 8.62
N PHE A 407 55.20 -28.16 9.47
CA PHE A 407 55.11 -28.37 10.91
C PHE A 407 53.67 -28.25 11.42
N ALA A 408 53.37 -29.02 12.47
CA ALA A 408 52.04 -29.06 13.07
C ALA A 408 51.68 -27.71 13.71
N SER A 409 50.38 -27.38 13.75
CA SER A 409 49.91 -26.20 14.49
C SER A 409 50.26 -26.27 15.98
N ALA A 410 50.37 -27.48 16.55
CA ALA A 410 50.81 -27.69 17.93
C ALA A 410 52.30 -27.43 18.18
N ALA A 411 53.09 -27.04 17.16
CA ALA A 411 54.48 -26.66 17.35
C ALA A 411 54.64 -25.38 18.19
N PHE A 412 53.69 -24.46 18.04
CA PHE A 412 53.61 -23.23 18.83
C PHE A 412 52.17 -23.05 19.28
N VAL A 413 51.97 -22.80 20.58
CA VAL A 413 50.65 -22.62 21.16
C VAL A 413 50.62 -21.30 21.91
N ASP A 414 49.54 -20.56 21.69
CA ASP A 414 49.25 -19.30 22.36
C ASP A 414 48.13 -19.53 23.38
N ALA A 415 48.36 -19.15 24.64
CA ALA A 415 47.40 -19.39 25.71
C ALA A 415 46.15 -18.49 25.61
N ASP A 416 46.26 -17.35 24.94
CA ASP A 416 45.14 -16.46 24.66
C ASP A 416 44.36 -16.93 23.42
N GLY A 417 44.89 -17.89 22.65
CA GLY A 417 44.32 -18.35 21.39
C GLY A 417 44.49 -17.35 20.26
N ASP A 418 45.51 -16.50 20.32
CA ASP A 418 45.82 -15.57 19.24
C ASP A 418 46.41 -16.26 18.01
N SER A 419 46.21 -15.62 16.85
CA SER A 419 46.68 -16.15 15.58
C SER A 419 48.17 -15.87 15.44
N LEU A 420 48.94 -16.92 15.19
CA LEU A 420 50.40 -16.83 15.09
C LEU A 420 50.82 -16.59 13.65
N VAL A 421 51.73 -15.62 13.47
CA VAL A 421 52.44 -15.37 12.21
C VAL A 421 53.83 -15.97 12.33
N TYR A 422 54.23 -16.75 11.32
CA TYR A 422 55.51 -17.44 11.32
C TYR A 422 56.51 -16.74 10.41
N SER A 423 57.75 -16.63 10.88
CA SER A 423 58.89 -16.12 10.11
C SER A 423 60.12 -17.01 10.30
N LEU A 424 61.05 -16.96 9.34
CA LEU A 424 62.36 -17.58 9.48
C LEU A 424 63.39 -16.52 9.85
N GLN A 425 64.33 -16.89 10.70
CA GLN A 425 65.48 -16.08 11.12
C GLN A 425 66.75 -16.94 11.16
N GLY A 426 67.91 -16.30 11.00
CA GLY A 426 69.21 -16.93 11.25
C GLY A 426 69.35 -17.32 12.74
N GLU A 427 70.21 -18.29 13.06
CA GLU A 427 70.50 -18.63 14.46
C GLU A 427 71.07 -17.41 15.21
N THR A 428 71.99 -16.69 14.55
CA THR A 428 72.62 -15.44 15.00
C THR A 428 72.52 -14.37 13.93
N SER A 429 72.78 -13.09 14.28
CA SER A 429 72.84 -11.98 13.33
C SER A 429 73.86 -12.20 12.20
N ASP A 430 74.91 -12.98 12.48
CA ASP A 430 76.01 -13.24 11.56
C ASP A 430 75.82 -14.53 10.74
N SER A 431 74.72 -15.27 10.98
CA SER A 431 74.39 -16.51 10.28
C SER A 431 73.04 -16.37 9.58
N PRO A 432 72.98 -15.67 8.42
CA PRO A 432 71.74 -15.42 7.72
C PRO A 432 71.08 -16.72 7.26
N ILE A 433 69.76 -16.67 7.09
CA ILE A 433 68.98 -17.77 6.53
C ILE A 433 69.52 -18.02 5.11
N PRO A 434 69.71 -19.28 4.70
CA PRO A 434 70.10 -19.56 3.33
C PRO A 434 69.04 -19.03 2.35
N LEU A 435 69.47 -18.33 1.29
CA LEU A 435 68.57 -17.73 0.29
C LEU A 435 67.66 -18.74 -0.44
N TRP A 436 68.00 -20.03 -0.37
CA TRP A 436 67.23 -21.10 -0.98
C TRP A 436 66.14 -21.68 -0.07
N VAL A 437 65.95 -21.14 1.14
CA VAL A 437 64.90 -21.57 2.10
C VAL A 437 63.86 -20.47 2.25
N GLU A 438 62.59 -20.83 2.02
CA GLU A 438 61.45 -19.92 2.15
C GLU A 438 60.36 -20.55 3.04
N LEU A 439 59.47 -19.70 3.57
CA LEU A 439 58.35 -20.09 4.43
C LEU A 439 57.05 -19.45 3.93
N ILE A 440 55.99 -20.25 3.82
CA ILE A 440 54.61 -19.78 3.69
C ILE A 440 53.94 -19.89 5.06
N SER A 441 53.73 -18.74 5.71
CA SER A 441 53.22 -18.63 7.08
C SER A 441 51.84 -19.27 7.25
N GLU A 442 50.92 -19.04 6.30
CA GLU A 442 49.52 -19.48 6.34
C GLU A 442 49.40 -21.01 6.37
N THR A 443 50.33 -21.69 5.69
CA THR A 443 50.31 -23.15 5.54
C THR A 443 51.32 -23.86 6.44
N ARG A 444 52.18 -23.12 7.16
CA ARG A 444 53.29 -23.65 7.98
C ARG A 444 54.24 -24.54 7.17
N ARG A 445 54.52 -24.15 5.92
CA ARG A 445 55.35 -24.90 4.97
C ARG A 445 56.65 -24.18 4.71
N ILE A 446 57.75 -24.84 5.01
CA ILE A 446 59.10 -24.45 4.64
C ILE A 446 59.49 -25.24 3.40
N TYR A 447 60.00 -24.58 2.36
CA TYR A 447 60.45 -25.24 1.14
C TYR A 447 61.71 -24.59 0.62
N GLY A 448 62.36 -25.29 -0.30
CA GLY A 448 63.59 -24.81 -0.88
C GLY A 448 64.25 -25.80 -1.81
N ARG A 449 65.33 -25.33 -2.44
CA ARG A 449 66.18 -26.16 -3.31
C ARG A 449 67.66 -25.78 -3.12
N PRO A 450 68.44 -26.53 -2.33
CA PRO A 450 69.87 -26.27 -2.21
C PRO A 450 70.57 -26.55 -3.56
N THR A 451 71.48 -25.68 -3.99
CA THR A 451 72.25 -25.87 -5.23
C THR A 451 73.37 -26.89 -5.06
N SER A 452 73.92 -27.39 -6.16
CA SER A 452 75.09 -28.30 -6.21
C SER A 452 76.34 -27.86 -5.42
N THR A 453 76.43 -26.58 -5.05
CA THR A 453 77.53 -26.01 -4.25
C THR A 453 77.24 -25.89 -2.76
N VAL A 454 76.00 -26.14 -2.33
CA VAL A 454 75.57 -26.01 -0.93
C VAL A 454 75.67 -27.37 -0.25
N GLN A 455 76.54 -27.50 0.75
CA GLN A 455 76.68 -28.71 1.57
C GLN A 455 76.92 -28.30 3.02
N GLY A 456 76.43 -29.10 3.97
CA GLY A 456 76.65 -28.89 5.40
C GLY A 456 75.37 -28.72 6.20
N LYS A 457 75.51 -28.23 7.43
CA LYS A 457 74.41 -28.07 8.38
C LYS A 457 74.01 -26.60 8.48
N PHE A 458 72.76 -26.31 8.19
CA PHE A 458 72.19 -24.96 8.27
C PHE A 458 71.16 -24.94 9.38
N LYS A 459 71.40 -24.12 10.41
CA LYS A 459 70.44 -23.93 11.48
C LYS A 459 69.50 -22.79 11.14
N VAL A 460 68.20 -23.05 11.24
CA VAL A 460 67.15 -22.09 10.92
C VAL A 460 66.27 -21.91 12.15
N LYS A 461 66.10 -20.66 12.59
CA LYS A 461 65.19 -20.30 13.68
C LYS A 461 63.81 -20.02 13.08
N ILE A 462 62.82 -20.80 13.47
CA ILE A 462 61.41 -20.59 13.14
C ILE A 462 60.81 -19.79 14.29
N VAL A 463 60.35 -18.57 14.01
CA VAL A 463 59.76 -17.66 15.01
C VAL A 463 58.26 -17.60 14.79
N ALA A 464 57.49 -17.80 15.85
CA ALA A 464 56.05 -17.56 15.91
C ALA A 464 55.79 -16.27 16.69
N ASP A 465 55.05 -15.35 16.09
CA ASP A 465 54.70 -14.03 16.63
C ASP A 465 53.18 -13.95 16.78
N ASP A 466 52.68 -13.54 17.95
CA ASP A 466 51.24 -13.38 18.24
C ASP A 466 50.67 -12.03 17.80
N LEU A 467 51.50 -11.16 17.20
CA LEU A 467 51.20 -9.78 16.81
C LEU A 467 50.77 -8.88 17.98
N ARG A 468 51.03 -9.31 19.21
CA ARG A 468 50.76 -8.63 20.48
C ARG A 468 52.05 -8.53 21.34
N GLU A 469 53.20 -8.45 20.66
CA GLU A 469 54.56 -8.35 21.22
C GLU A 469 55.09 -9.62 21.92
N GLY A 470 54.42 -10.77 21.76
CA GLY A 470 54.90 -12.06 22.23
C GLY A 470 55.48 -12.89 21.09
N THR A 471 56.67 -13.46 21.30
CA THR A 471 57.28 -14.38 20.35
C THR A 471 57.80 -15.65 21.02
N ALA A 472 57.73 -16.77 20.29
CA ALA A 472 58.43 -18.01 20.61
C ALA A 472 59.21 -18.47 19.39
N TYR A 473 60.25 -19.27 19.62
CA TYR A 473 61.02 -19.83 18.51
C TYR A 473 61.45 -21.27 18.76
N GLN A 474 61.70 -21.98 17.67
CA GLN A 474 62.39 -23.27 17.65
C GLN A 474 63.51 -23.20 16.61
N ILE A 475 64.61 -23.93 16.85
CA ILE A 475 65.72 -24.02 15.91
C ILE A 475 65.73 -25.42 15.33
N ILE A 476 65.76 -25.53 14.01
CA ILE A 476 65.94 -26.78 13.29
C ILE A 476 67.26 -26.78 12.53
N THR A 477 67.84 -27.96 12.35
CA THR A 477 69.01 -28.17 11.50
C THR A 477 68.59 -28.80 10.18
N ILE A 478 68.88 -28.11 9.07
CA ILE A 478 68.77 -28.64 7.72
C ILE A 478 70.16 -29.16 7.32
N THR A 479 70.31 -30.48 7.24
CA THR A 479 71.54 -31.11 6.77
C THR A 479 71.45 -31.32 5.26
N VAL A 480 72.30 -30.64 4.49
CA VAL A 480 72.38 -30.78 3.04
C VAL A 480 73.50 -31.75 2.69
N ASN A 481 73.13 -32.91 2.14
CA ASN A 481 74.05 -33.93 1.65
C ASN A 481 74.23 -33.84 0.13
N GLN A 482 75.34 -34.39 -0.36
CA GLN A 482 75.58 -34.52 -1.80
C GLN A 482 74.54 -35.45 -2.43
N SER A 483 73.97 -35.05 -3.56
CA SER A 483 73.17 -35.94 -4.40
C SER A 483 74.08 -36.85 -5.20
N TYR A 484 73.89 -38.18 -5.08
CA TYR A 484 74.53 -39.12 -5.99
C TYR A 484 73.70 -39.24 -7.25
N LYS A 485 74.31 -39.01 -8.43
CA LYS A 485 73.69 -39.42 -9.69
C LYS A 485 73.70 -40.95 -9.75
N VAL A 486 72.54 -41.58 -9.95
CA VAL A 486 72.44 -43.04 -10.16
C VAL A 486 73.32 -43.50 -11.33
N GLU A 487 73.58 -42.62 -12.30
CA GLU A 487 74.48 -42.85 -13.43
C GLU A 487 75.96 -43.03 -13.03
N GLU A 488 76.42 -42.46 -11.90
CA GLU A 488 77.82 -42.60 -11.44
C GLU A 488 78.05 -43.84 -10.58
N ILE A 489 76.98 -44.49 -10.07
CA ILE A 489 77.07 -45.75 -9.32
C ILE A 489 77.14 -46.97 -10.27
N MET A 490 76.63 -46.83 -11.50
CA MET A 490 76.61 -47.89 -12.52
C MET A 490 77.87 -47.95 -13.40
N GLY A 491 78.95 -47.27 -13.00
CA GLY A 491 80.19 -47.11 -13.77
C GLY A 491 81.40 -47.90 -13.28
N VAL A 492 81.26 -48.86 -12.36
CA VAL A 492 82.36 -49.77 -11.99
C VAL A 492 81.91 -51.23 -12.09
N SER A 493 82.59 -51.93 -12.99
CA SER A 493 82.33 -53.24 -13.58
C SER A 493 81.91 -54.39 -12.66
N ILE A 494 80.93 -55.13 -13.17
CA ILE A 494 80.78 -56.59 -13.08
C ILE A 494 82.12 -57.25 -13.45
N PHE A 495 82.81 -57.92 -12.50
CA PHE A 495 83.58 -59.17 -12.65
C PHE A 495 84.42 -59.46 -11.38
N ALA A 496 83.79 -60.08 -10.37
CA ALA A 496 84.44 -61.02 -9.46
C ALA A 496 83.35 -61.83 -8.74
N ILE A 497 83.37 -63.14 -8.96
CA ILE A 497 82.34 -64.12 -8.56
C ILE A 497 82.53 -64.53 -7.08
N LEU A 498 81.40 -64.75 -6.38
CA LEU A 498 81.12 -65.61 -5.18
C LEU A 498 82.29 -66.43 -4.57
N PRO A 499 82.39 -66.61 -3.22
CA PRO A 499 81.32 -67.22 -2.40
C PRO A 499 81.14 -66.63 -0.98
N VAL A 500 80.15 -67.18 -0.24
CA VAL A 500 79.71 -66.87 1.15
C VAL A 500 78.67 -65.74 1.19
N LEU A 501 77.37 -65.95 1.39
CA LEU A 501 76.70 -66.91 2.27
C LEU A 501 75.25 -67.14 1.76
N LEU A 502 75.00 -68.38 1.35
CA LEU A 502 73.69 -69.02 1.47
C LEU A 502 73.36 -69.14 2.96
N LEU A 503 72.59 -68.21 3.52
CA LEU A 503 71.74 -68.45 4.69
C LEU A 503 70.69 -67.33 4.74
N PHE A 504 69.43 -67.71 4.87
CA PHE A 504 68.22 -66.88 4.71
C PHE A 504 67.82 -66.64 3.25
N GLY A 505 67.33 -67.71 2.63
CA GLY A 505 66.52 -67.61 1.44
C GLY A 505 65.25 -66.81 1.72
N PHE A 506 64.97 -65.81 0.90
CA PHE A 506 63.64 -65.51 0.40
C PHE A 506 63.79 -64.83 -0.96
N ILE A 507 63.32 -65.53 -1.99
CA ILE A 507 63.11 -65.00 -3.33
C ILE A 507 61.88 -64.09 -3.26
N GLY A 508 62.04 -62.83 -3.63
CA GLY A 508 60.95 -61.87 -3.80
C GLY A 508 61.37 -60.84 -4.83
N ALA A 509 60.75 -60.91 -6.01
CA ALA A 509 61.10 -60.23 -7.24
C ALA A 509 61.30 -58.70 -7.11
N ILE A 510 62.40 -58.20 -7.66
CA ILE A 510 62.54 -56.80 -8.06
C ILE A 510 61.68 -56.62 -9.31
N ILE A 511 60.46 -56.10 -9.13
CA ILE A 511 59.64 -55.56 -10.23
C ILE A 511 59.87 -54.05 -10.25
N PHE A 512 60.49 -53.56 -11.33
CA PHE A 512 60.47 -52.16 -11.70
C PHE A 512 59.01 -51.75 -11.96
N VAL A 513 58.47 -50.84 -11.15
CA VAL A 513 57.23 -50.12 -11.47
C VAL A 513 57.63 -48.69 -11.87
N PRO A 514 57.32 -48.24 -13.09
CA PRO A 514 57.50 -46.83 -13.44
C PRO A 514 56.47 -45.99 -12.68
N HIS A 515 56.91 -44.91 -12.05
CA HIS A 515 56.07 -43.97 -11.32
C HIS A 515 55.19 -43.19 -12.29
N GLU A 516 53.96 -43.65 -12.55
CA GLU A 516 52.92 -42.79 -13.09
C GLU A 516 52.48 -41.79 -12.02
N SER A 517 52.66 -40.50 -12.31
CA SER A 517 52.07 -39.42 -11.53
C SER A 517 50.53 -39.58 -11.54
N PRO A 518 49.82 -39.52 -10.40
CA PRO A 518 48.38 -39.45 -10.44
C PRO A 518 47.98 -38.09 -11.03
N LYS A 519 47.51 -38.09 -12.27
CA LYS A 519 46.70 -36.98 -12.79
C LYS A 519 45.40 -37.00 -12.01
N TYR A 520 45.25 -36.09 -11.05
CA TYR A 520 43.94 -35.77 -10.50
C TYR A 520 43.14 -35.07 -11.60
N THR A 521 42.37 -35.84 -12.37
CA THR A 521 41.38 -35.28 -13.28
C THR A 521 40.19 -34.85 -12.43
N PHE A 522 40.02 -33.54 -12.26
CA PHE A 522 38.86 -32.97 -11.58
C PHE A 522 37.63 -33.16 -12.48
N ASP A 523 36.72 -34.05 -12.11
CA ASP A 523 35.47 -34.26 -12.84
C ASP A 523 34.47 -33.13 -12.52
N LEU A 524 34.55 -32.09 -13.35
CA LEU A 524 33.72 -30.89 -13.24
C LEU A 524 32.22 -31.20 -13.42
N GLU A 525 31.87 -32.24 -14.19
CA GLU A 525 30.46 -32.63 -14.40
C GLU A 525 29.86 -33.23 -13.13
N SER A 526 30.60 -34.11 -12.44
CA SER A 526 30.15 -34.69 -11.16
C SER A 526 30.00 -33.63 -10.05
N PHE A 527 30.83 -32.58 -10.07
CA PHE A 527 30.74 -31.46 -9.12
C PHE A 527 29.53 -30.55 -9.41
N LEU A 528 29.28 -30.21 -10.68
CA LEU A 528 28.15 -29.37 -11.11
C LEU A 528 26.79 -30.06 -10.90
N LYS A 529 26.71 -31.38 -11.08
CA LYS A 529 25.49 -32.16 -10.87
C LYS A 529 25.05 -32.21 -9.40
N LYS A 530 26.00 -32.08 -8.47
CA LYS A 530 25.74 -32.02 -7.03
C LYS A 530 25.22 -30.65 -6.56
N TYR A 531 25.48 -29.58 -7.31
CA TYR A 531 25.08 -28.21 -6.97
C TYR A 531 23.74 -27.76 -7.61
N LYS A 532 23.29 -28.39 -8.71
CA LYS A 532 22.00 -28.07 -9.37
C LYS A 532 20.77 -28.75 -8.74
N GLY A 533 20.86 -29.21 -7.49
CA GLY A 533 19.78 -29.92 -6.79
C GLY A 533 18.88 -29.07 -5.90
N LYS A 534 19.10 -27.75 -5.81
CA LYS A 534 18.24 -26.83 -5.04
C LYS A 534 18.12 -25.50 -5.77
N ASP A 535 16.88 -25.03 -5.90
CA ASP A 535 16.44 -23.78 -6.52
C ASP A 535 17.45 -22.62 -6.43
N SER A 536 17.83 -22.07 -7.58
CA SER A 536 18.03 -20.63 -7.73
C SER A 536 18.02 -20.23 -9.21
N SER A 537 17.04 -19.43 -9.58
CA SER A 537 16.93 -18.70 -10.84
C SER A 537 17.92 -17.52 -10.92
N ASP A 538 19.22 -17.79 -10.82
CA ASP A 538 20.27 -16.76 -10.91
C ASP A 538 21.22 -17.03 -12.09
N GLU A 539 21.12 -16.19 -13.12
CA GLU A 539 21.85 -16.29 -14.41
C GLU A 539 23.31 -15.78 -14.36
N ASN A 540 23.92 -15.59 -13.19
CA ASN A 540 25.18 -14.83 -13.08
C ASN A 540 26.42 -15.59 -12.55
N ILE A 541 26.58 -16.89 -12.85
CA ILE A 541 27.84 -17.60 -12.55
C ILE A 541 28.54 -18.01 -13.85
N LYS A 542 29.60 -17.28 -14.22
CA LYS A 542 30.60 -17.72 -15.20
C LYS A 542 31.83 -18.25 -14.48
N VAL A 543 32.22 -19.49 -14.78
CA VAL A 543 33.49 -20.10 -14.36
C VAL A 543 34.38 -20.14 -15.59
N GLU A 544 35.49 -19.39 -15.60
CA GLU A 544 36.54 -19.50 -16.63
C GLU A 544 37.60 -20.52 -16.18
N GLN A 545 38.13 -21.25 -17.17
CA GLN A 545 38.89 -22.49 -17.01
C GLN A 545 40.39 -22.26 -16.80
#